data_AF-A0A3E5EXB6-F1
#
_entry.id   AF-A0A3E5EXB6-F1
#
_cell.length_a   1.000
_cell.length_b   1.000
_cell.length_c   1.000
_cell.angle_alpha   90.00
_cell.angle_beta   90.00
_cell.angle_gamma   90.00
#
_symmetry.space_group_name_H-M   'P 1'
#
loop_
_entity.id
_entity.type
_entity.pdbx_description
1 polymer ?
#
loop_
_entity_poly.entity_id
_entity_poly.type
_entity_poly.pdbx_seq_one_letter_code
_entity_poly.pdbx_strand_id
1 'polypeptide(L)' 'MKRRIIINVLLLNVLALPCLLMFNDVDSVTGDWNYGINLFGLVYSYWFYHNVLKKVFKI' A
#
# COMPACT_ATOMS: atom_id res chain seq x y z
N MET A 1 -14.57 -19.80 10.52
CA MET A 1 -14.47 -18.41 11.03
C MET A 1 -13.06 -17.84 10.99
N LYS A 2 -12.07 -18.45 11.68
CA LYS A 2 -10.68 -17.93 11.77
C LYS A 2 -10.02 -17.60 10.42
N ARG A 3 -10.21 -18.44 9.40
CA ARG A 3 -9.63 -18.25 8.05
C ARG A 3 -10.11 -16.98 7.33
N ARG A 4 -11.38 -16.58 7.49
CA ARG A 4 -11.91 -15.33 6.91
C ARG A 4 -11.33 -14.09 7.59
N ILE A 5 -11.14 -14.15 8.91
CA ILE A 5 -10.54 -13.06 9.68
C ILE A 5 -9.08 -12.85 9.25
N ILE A 6 -8.32 -13.93 9.10
CA ILE A 6 -6.92 -13.87 8.64
C ILE A 6 -6.82 -13.24 7.25
N ILE A 7 -7.70 -13.65 6.31
CA ILE A 7 -7.74 -13.07 4.96
C ILE A 7 -8.09 -11.57 4.99
N ASN A 8 -9.07 -11.18 5.81
CA ASN A 8 -9.46 -9.78 5.94
C ASN A 8 -8.34 -8.91 6.54
N VAL A 9 -7.59 -9.42 7.54
CA VAL A 9 -6.43 -8.72 8.12
C VAL A 9 -5.30 -8.60 7.10
N LEU A 10 -5.05 -9.65 6.32
CA LEU A 10 -4.08 -9.61 5.21
C LEU A 10 -4.45 -8.56 4.16
N LEU A 11 -5.71 -8.52 3.75
CA LEU A 11 -6.24 -7.51 2.83
C LEU A 11 -6.09 -6.10 3.40
N LEU A 12 -6.39 -5.91 4.69
CA LEU A 12 -6.25 -4.61 5.36
C LEU A 12 -4.80 -4.15 5.39
N ASN A 13 -3.85 -5.05 5.63
CA ASN A 13 -2.42 -4.72 5.60
C ASN A 13 -1.92 -4.38 4.19
N VAL A 14 -2.37 -5.10 3.17
CA VAL A 14 -2.09 -4.81 1.75
C VAL A 14 -2.65 -3.43 1.36
N LEU A 15 -3.84 -3.07 1.87
CA LEU A 15 -4.44 -1.74 1.70
C LEU A 15 -3.67 -0.61 2.40
N ALA A 16 -3.13 -0.87 3.59
CA ALA A 16 -2.45 0.14 4.42
C ALA A 16 -0.97 0.34 4.04
N LEU A 17 -0.34 -0.65 3.40
CA LEU A 17 1.07 -0.64 2.98
C LEU A 17 1.48 0.55 2.10
N PRO A 18 0.74 0.93 1.04
CA PRO A 18 1.09 2.09 0.22
C PRO A 18 1.00 3.40 1.00
N CYS A 19 0.04 3.50 1.94
CA CYS A 19 -0.08 4.65 2.82
C CYS A 19 1.17 4.74 3.74
N LEU A 20 1.55 3.62 4.37
CA LEU A 20 2.74 3.53 5.22
C LEU A 20 4.03 3.85 4.46
N LEU A 21 4.14 3.43 3.20
CA LEU A 21 5.31 3.71 2.35
C LEU A 21 5.38 5.17 1.91
N MET A 22 4.24 5.79 1.57
CA MET A 22 4.20 7.21 1.20
C MET A 22 4.42 8.15 2.40
N PHE A 23 4.07 7.76 3.63
CA PHE A 23 4.30 8.60 4.82
C PHE A 23 5.74 8.54 5.35
N ASN A 24 6.61 7.73 4.75
CA ASN A 24 8.06 7.72 5.00
C ASN A 24 8.82 8.60 3.98
N ASP A 25 8.13 9.64 3.50
CA ASP A 25 8.53 10.52 2.40
C ASP A 25 9.89 11.21 2.63
N VAL A 26 10.25 11.41 3.90
CA VAL A 26 11.47 12.09 4.34
C VAL A 26 12.28 11.15 5.22
N ASP A 27 13.53 10.91 4.85
CA ASP A 27 14.48 10.19 5.69
C ASP A 27 14.61 10.91 7.04
N SER A 28 14.31 10.22 8.13
CA SER A 28 14.30 10.83 9.47
C SER A 28 15.70 11.17 10.00
N VAL A 29 16.75 10.69 9.32
CA VAL A 29 18.16 10.91 9.67
C VAL A 29 18.78 12.00 8.79
N THR A 30 18.55 11.95 7.46
CA THR A 30 19.15 12.93 6.53
C THR A 30 18.22 14.09 6.15
N GLY A 31 16.90 13.93 6.32
CA GLY A 31 15.91 14.91 5.88
C GLY A 31 15.67 14.91 4.36
N ASP A 32 16.27 13.97 3.63
CA ASP A 32 16.14 13.87 2.18
C ASP A 32 14.89 13.10 1.76
N TRP A 33 14.38 13.43 0.58
CA TRP A 33 13.25 12.72 -0.01
C TRP A 33 13.62 11.30 -0.41
N ASN A 34 12.84 10.32 0.04
CA ASN A 34 13.12 8.92 -0.25
C ASN A 34 12.49 8.49 -1.59
N TYR A 35 13.05 9.01 -2.69
CA TYR A 35 12.52 8.83 -4.05
C TYR A 35 12.26 7.36 -4.43
N GLY A 36 13.11 6.43 -3.98
CA GLY A 36 12.95 5.00 -4.28
C GLY A 36 11.74 4.39 -3.60
N ILE A 37 11.53 4.69 -2.31
CA ILE A 37 10.37 4.23 -1.55
C ILE A 37 9.08 4.84 -2.11
N ASN A 38 9.13 6.11 -2.49
CA ASN A 38 7.98 6.81 -3.05
C ASN A 38 7.56 6.28 -4.42
N LEU A 39 8.53 5.99 -5.29
CA LEU A 39 8.28 5.36 -6.58
C LEU A 39 7.65 3.96 -6.39
N PHE A 40 8.16 3.19 -5.42
CA PHE A 40 7.56 1.90 -5.05
C PHE A 40 6.11 2.06 -4.55
N GLY A 41 5.86 3.06 -3.71
CA GLY A 41 4.52 3.40 -3.21
C GLY A 41 3.53 3.73 -4.33
N LEU A 42 3.96 4.53 -5.32
CA LEU A 42 3.16 4.89 -6.50
C LEU A 42 2.88 3.67 -7.40
N VAL A 43 3.91 2.89 -7.73
CA VAL A 43 3.75 1.68 -8.57
C VAL A 43 2.83 0.67 -7.89
N TYR A 44 3.00 0.45 -6.59
CA TYR A 44 2.15 -0.42 -5.80
C TYR A 44 0.69 0.08 -5.77
N SER A 45 0.49 1.38 -5.54
CA SER A 45 -0.85 1.98 -5.49
C SER A 45 -1.58 1.83 -6.83
N TYR A 46 -0.88 2.05 -7.95
CA TYR A 46 -1.44 1.85 -9.29
C TYR A 46 -1.82 0.39 -9.54
N TRP A 47 -0.92 -0.55 -9.21
CA TRP A 47 -1.20 -1.97 -9.34
C TRP A 47 -2.39 -2.41 -8.46
N PHE A 48 -2.42 -1.95 -7.22
CA PHE A 48 -3.46 -2.25 -6.24
C PHE A 48 -4.83 -1.73 -6.70
N TYR A 49 -4.88 -0.51 -7.24
CA TYR A 49 -6.10 0.05 -7.81
C TYR A 49 -6.65 -0.81 -8.96
N HIS A 50 -5.81 -1.14 -9.94
CA HIS A 50 -6.23 -1.88 -11.13
C HIS A 50 -6.56 -3.36 -10.85
N ASN A 51 -5.79 -4.02 -9.99
CA ASN A 51 -5.91 -5.47 -9.78
C ASN A 51 -6.82 -5.86 -8.63
N VAL A 52 -6.96 -5.00 -7.61
CA VAL A 52 -7.74 -5.30 -6.41
C VAL A 52 -8.99 -4.43 -6.36
N LEU A 53 -8.84 -3.10 -6.20
CA LEU A 53 -10.00 -2.20 -6.01
C LEU A 53 -10.98 -2.27 -7.17
N LYS A 54 -10.50 -2.16 -8.42
CA LYS A 54 -11.36 -2.20 -9.61
C LYS A 54 -12.16 -3.50 -9.71
N LYS A 55 -11.56 -4.64 -9.37
CA LYS A 55 -12.21 -5.95 -9.39
C LYS A 55 -13.18 -6.16 -8.23
N VAL A 56 -12.84 -5.66 -7.04
CA VAL A 56 -13.67 -5.80 -5.83
C VAL A 56 -14.89 -4.89 -5.90
N PHE A 57 -14.72 -3.64 -6.33
CA PHE A 57 -15.79 -2.65 -6.36
C PHE A 57 -16.57 -2.63 -7.70
N LYS A 58 -16.19 -3.45 -8.70
CA LYS A 58 -16.79 -3.47 -10.05
C LYS A 58 -16.99 -2.05 -10.62
N ILE A 59 -15.97 -1.21 -10.49
CA ILE A 59 -15.91 0.14 -11.09
C ILE A 59 -15.28 0.04 -12.49
#